data_AF-A0A7Y4X1D5-F1
#
_entry.id   AF-A0A7Y4X1D5-F1
#
_cell.length_a   1.000
_cell.length_b   1.000
_cell.length_c   1.000
_cell.angle_alpha   90.00
_cell.angle_beta   90.00
_cell.angle_gamma   90.00
#
_symmetry.space_group_name_H-M   'P 1'
#
loop_
_entity.id
_entity.type
_entity.pdbx_description
1 polymer ?
#
loop_
_entity_poly.entity_id
_entity_poly.type
_entity_poly.pdbx_seq_one_letter_code
_entity_poly.pdbx_strand_id
1 'polypeptide(L)'
;MKKIIIPIILIILAAADSNSQLAFTNSGNLQIHTGGSVSGLGNFTNTSAGALVNNGSLYIRGNVTNDQASMATGTGTLYFNGSTAQNLGGTQSFKTFNLVTNNAAGITLNANLSVSGSHTFTNGLITTSITPDYLIYEAGSSYSGNNDSRHVNGWVKKIGNTNFIFPVGDATYERPAALANISAASEFDCKYNTPTSNTSNLSSPLVQVKGNEYWQIDKISGGNAQVTLNWNHAKVPMDNVLVTDILVANYSGGNWVSRGGVASGNVATTGTITSGLIGTFGPFTLGYTTYPIPLKLLSFTAERRPGISYLKWSTENEYNVDHFDVQRSYNGAIYQTIGNVAARNTSSLQHYFFEDHSTLNGLAYYRIKSIDIDGKFSYSNIVVLSESNLYSGGIVVLNPAHDNITILNRSGNGGLFAYRLFNSGGQLVSSGNVTMSINGGAVLPVPPGTTGTCILEMSQGLVSFRQKILMQ
;
A
#
# COMPACT_ATOMS: atom_id res chain seq x y z
N MET A 1 37.76 47.25 58.74
CA MET A 1 37.01 46.52 57.70
C MET A 1 35.53 46.82 57.86
N LYS A 2 34.95 47.66 56.99
CA LYS A 2 33.51 47.98 57.00
C LYS A 2 32.77 46.92 56.18
N LYS A 3 31.86 46.17 56.81
CA LYS A 3 30.95 45.24 56.12
C LYS A 3 29.84 46.05 55.45
N ILE A 4 29.72 45.93 54.13
CA ILE A 4 28.60 46.50 53.35
C ILE A 4 27.52 45.42 53.30
N ILE A 5 26.33 45.74 53.81
CA ILE A 5 25.12 44.91 53.71
C ILE A 5 24.31 45.47 52.53
N ILE A 6 24.12 44.67 51.48
CA ILE A 6 23.25 44.99 50.34
C ILE A 6 21.93 44.24 50.56
N PRO A 7 20.78 44.91 50.71
CA PRO A 7 19.50 44.21 50.77
C PRO A 7 19.10 43.77 49.36
N ILE A 8 18.89 42.47 49.18
CA ILE A 8 18.26 41.90 47.98
C ILE A 8 16.75 42.11 48.12
N ILE A 9 16.18 42.99 47.31
CA ILE A 9 14.73 43.15 47.18
C ILE A 9 14.25 42.04 46.25
N LEU A 10 13.56 41.05 46.81
CA LEU A 10 12.84 40.02 46.06
C LEU A 10 11.54 40.66 45.52
N ILE A 11 11.54 41.07 44.26
CA ILE A 11 10.32 41.49 43.56
C ILE A 11 9.57 40.21 43.17
N ILE A 12 8.52 39.87 43.92
CA ILE A 12 7.52 38.90 43.49
C ILE A 12 6.69 39.59 42.40
N LEU A 13 6.95 39.27 41.13
CA LEU A 13 6.02 39.58 40.04
C LEU A 13 4.73 38.79 40.32
N ALA A 14 3.71 39.45 40.83
CA ALA A 14 2.35 38.92 40.74
C ALA A 14 2.03 38.81 39.24
N ALA A 15 1.77 37.59 38.77
CA ALA A 15 1.26 37.37 37.43
C ALA A 15 -0.06 38.12 37.32
N ALA A 16 -0.07 39.21 36.54
CA ALA A 16 -1.31 39.84 36.13
C ALA A 16 -1.97 38.88 35.13
N ASP A 17 -3.16 38.40 35.45
CA ASP A 17 -4.00 37.65 34.51
C ASP A 17 -4.30 38.56 33.31
N SER A 18 -3.58 38.34 32.21
CA SER A 18 -3.86 38.99 30.94
C SER A 18 -5.16 38.40 30.40
N ASN A 19 -6.26 39.14 30.49
CA ASN A 19 -7.51 38.78 29.81
C ASN A 19 -7.25 38.70 28.30
N SER A 20 -7.15 37.50 27.75
CA SER A 20 -7.07 37.31 26.30
C SER A 20 -8.39 37.69 25.64
N GLN A 21 -8.37 38.37 24.50
CA GLN A 21 -9.57 38.63 23.70
C GLN A 21 -10.30 37.32 23.41
N LEU A 22 -11.46 37.10 24.02
CA LEU A 22 -12.24 35.86 23.85
C LEU A 22 -13.02 35.83 22.53
N ALA A 23 -13.45 37.02 22.06
CA ALA A 23 -14.24 37.17 20.84
C ALA A 23 -13.90 38.44 20.06
N PHE A 24 -13.93 38.35 18.74
CA PHE A 24 -13.85 39.44 17.77
C PHE A 24 -15.05 39.36 16.83
N THR A 25 -16.07 40.20 17.06
CA THR A 25 -17.31 40.15 16.29
C THR A 25 -17.44 41.37 15.37
N ASN A 26 -17.67 41.13 14.07
CA ASN A 26 -18.06 42.14 13.11
C ASN A 26 -19.57 42.08 12.85
N SER A 27 -20.27 43.18 13.16
CA SER A 27 -21.69 43.40 12.84
C SER A 27 -21.92 44.70 12.05
N GLY A 28 -20.84 45.26 11.51
CA GLY A 28 -20.86 46.48 10.70
C GLY A 28 -19.89 46.34 9.52
N ASN A 29 -19.16 47.40 9.20
CA ASN A 29 -18.20 47.38 8.10
C ASN A 29 -16.75 47.29 8.62
N LEU A 30 -16.09 46.16 8.38
CA LEU A 30 -14.69 45.93 8.68
C LEU A 30 -13.88 45.91 7.39
N GLN A 31 -13.07 46.94 7.18
CA GLN A 31 -12.16 47.07 6.05
C GLN A 31 -10.72 46.96 6.53
N ILE A 32 -9.98 45.98 6.03
CA ILE A 32 -8.54 45.86 6.28
C ILE A 32 -7.84 46.31 5.01
N HIS A 33 -7.23 47.49 5.03
CA HIS A 33 -6.54 48.04 3.85
C HIS A 33 -5.18 47.37 3.62
N THR A 34 -4.63 47.54 2.42
CA THR A 34 -3.29 47.09 2.04
C THR A 34 -2.25 47.58 3.04
N GLY A 35 -1.39 46.67 3.53
CA GLY A 35 -0.40 46.95 4.58
C GLY A 35 -0.97 46.94 6.02
N GLY A 36 -2.29 46.99 6.16
CA GLY A 36 -2.97 46.83 7.45
C GLY A 36 -2.86 45.40 7.98
N SER A 37 -2.79 45.27 9.30
CA SER A 37 -2.80 43.98 9.99
C SER A 37 -3.80 43.99 11.14
N VAL A 38 -4.66 42.97 11.19
CA VAL A 38 -5.62 42.75 12.26
C VAL A 38 -5.41 41.34 12.82
N SER A 39 -5.40 41.22 14.15
CA SER A 39 -5.31 39.93 14.82
C SER A 39 -6.48 39.72 15.78
N GLY A 40 -7.20 38.61 15.60
CA GLY A 40 -8.16 38.09 16.57
C GLY A 40 -7.50 36.98 17.38
N LEU A 41 -7.30 37.20 18.69
CA LEU A 41 -6.74 36.18 19.59
C LEU A 41 -7.78 35.10 19.95
N GLY A 42 -9.06 35.46 19.94
CA GLY A 42 -10.20 34.57 20.19
C GLY A 42 -10.97 34.23 18.92
N ASN A 43 -12.24 33.85 19.09
CA ASN A 43 -13.11 33.50 17.96
C ASN A 43 -13.45 34.75 17.14
N PHE A 44 -13.34 34.65 15.82
CA PHE A 44 -13.80 35.67 14.88
C PHE A 44 -15.18 35.32 14.35
N THR A 45 -16.13 36.24 14.48
CA THR A 45 -17.48 36.08 13.94
C THR A 45 -17.82 37.25 13.04
N ASN A 46 -18.02 37.00 11.75
CA ASN A 46 -18.60 37.94 10.81
C ASN A 46 -20.09 37.63 10.68
N THR A 47 -20.92 38.41 11.36
CA THR A 47 -22.37 38.16 11.43
C THR A 47 -23.05 38.41 10.08
N SER A 48 -24.33 38.05 9.97
CA SER A 48 -25.13 38.30 8.76
C SER A 48 -25.33 39.79 8.43
N ALA A 49 -25.18 40.67 9.43
CA ALA A 49 -25.16 42.13 9.23
C ALA A 49 -23.76 42.68 8.96
N GLY A 50 -22.72 41.86 9.11
CA GLY A 50 -21.33 42.23 8.90
C GLY A 50 -20.95 42.30 7.43
N ALA A 51 -20.06 43.23 7.11
CA ALA A 51 -19.36 43.33 5.85
C ALA A 51 -17.85 43.32 6.12
N LEU A 52 -17.15 42.28 5.67
CA LEU A 52 -15.70 42.17 5.73
C LEU A 52 -15.11 42.30 4.32
N VAL A 53 -14.11 43.16 4.16
CA VAL A 53 -13.20 43.17 3.01
C VAL A 53 -11.77 43.18 3.55
N ASN A 54 -11.01 42.13 3.21
CA ASN A 54 -9.62 42.01 3.61
C ASN A 54 -8.68 42.25 2.42
N ASN A 55 -7.99 43.38 2.42
CA ASN A 55 -6.90 43.73 1.50
C ASN A 55 -5.51 43.73 2.19
N GLY A 56 -5.46 43.43 3.50
CA GLY A 56 -4.24 43.38 4.30
C GLY A 56 -3.98 41.97 4.86
N SER A 57 -3.61 41.89 6.14
CA SER A 57 -3.38 40.60 6.84
C SER A 57 -4.38 40.42 7.98
N LEU A 58 -5.12 39.32 7.95
CA LEU A 58 -6.07 38.92 8.99
C LEU A 58 -5.57 37.65 9.69
N TYR A 59 -5.12 37.78 10.93
CA TYR A 59 -4.64 36.67 11.76
C TYR A 59 -5.72 36.21 12.73
N ILE A 60 -6.20 34.98 12.60
CA ILE A 60 -7.18 34.42 13.54
C ILE A 60 -6.55 33.24 14.28
N ARG A 61 -6.57 33.31 15.62
CA ARG A 61 -6.09 32.23 16.51
C ARG A 61 -7.22 31.36 17.07
N GLY A 62 -8.47 31.85 17.11
CA GLY A 62 -9.65 31.07 17.50
C GLY A 62 -10.44 30.53 16.31
N ASN A 63 -11.70 30.14 16.54
CA ASN A 63 -12.60 29.69 15.47
C ASN A 63 -13.02 30.86 14.58
N VAL A 64 -13.40 30.58 13.34
CA VAL A 64 -13.96 31.52 12.37
C VAL A 64 -15.41 31.15 12.09
N THR A 65 -16.30 32.13 12.16
CA THR A 65 -17.70 31.99 11.73
C THR A 65 -18.02 33.07 10.72
N ASN A 66 -18.57 32.71 9.57
CA ASN A 66 -19.04 33.68 8.58
C ASN A 66 -20.50 33.44 8.19
N ASP A 67 -21.32 34.43 8.49
CA ASP A 67 -22.73 34.50 8.13
C ASP A 67 -23.02 35.64 7.15
N GLN A 68 -22.00 36.40 6.73
CA GLN A 68 -22.14 37.42 5.70
C GLN A 68 -22.47 36.80 4.35
N ALA A 69 -23.64 37.15 3.81
CA ALA A 69 -24.00 36.81 2.44
C ALA A 69 -23.06 37.52 1.45
N SER A 70 -22.61 36.77 0.42
CA SER A 70 -21.80 37.32 -0.67
C SER A 70 -20.54 38.07 -0.21
N MET A 71 -19.83 37.52 0.77
CA MET A 71 -18.53 38.07 1.22
C MET A 71 -17.60 38.32 0.03
N ALA A 72 -16.97 39.50 0.00
CA ALA A 72 -15.98 39.84 -1.01
C ALA A 72 -14.64 39.17 -0.70
N THR A 73 -13.96 38.67 -1.73
CA THR A 73 -12.64 38.02 -1.59
C THR A 73 -11.55 38.97 -1.05
N GLY A 74 -11.61 40.25 -1.44
CA GLY A 74 -10.53 41.22 -1.22
C GLY A 74 -9.24 40.83 -1.96
N THR A 75 -8.11 41.38 -1.52
CA THR A 75 -6.76 41.08 -2.06
C THR A 75 -5.77 40.61 -0.99
N GLY A 76 -6.23 40.51 0.26
CA GLY A 76 -5.42 40.25 1.44
C GLY A 76 -5.20 38.76 1.73
N THR A 77 -4.61 38.50 2.90
CA THR A 77 -4.27 37.16 3.36
C THR A 77 -5.00 36.83 4.65
N LEU A 78 -5.63 35.65 4.70
CA LEU A 78 -6.13 35.04 5.93
C LEU A 78 -5.07 34.09 6.49
N TYR A 79 -4.80 34.20 7.79
CA TYR A 79 -3.90 33.30 8.52
C TYR A 79 -4.69 32.53 9.58
N PHE A 80 -4.72 31.21 9.46
CA PHE A 80 -5.09 30.31 10.56
C PHE A 80 -3.82 29.94 11.32
N ASN A 81 -3.61 30.56 12.48
CA ASN A 81 -2.38 30.43 13.28
C ASN A 81 -2.64 30.22 14.77
N GLY A 82 -3.74 29.53 15.10
CA GLY A 82 -4.07 29.12 16.46
C GLY A 82 -3.12 28.05 17.00
N SER A 83 -3.02 27.96 18.34
CA SER A 83 -2.30 26.90 19.04
C SER A 83 -3.18 25.69 19.39
N THR A 84 -4.50 25.83 19.25
CA THR A 84 -5.50 24.77 19.42
C THR A 84 -6.18 24.52 18.07
N ALA A 85 -6.87 23.38 17.93
CA ALA A 85 -7.64 23.09 16.73
C ALA A 85 -8.62 24.24 16.44
N GLN A 86 -8.68 24.67 15.17
CA GLN A 86 -9.55 25.76 14.72
C GLN A 86 -10.67 25.21 13.85
N ASN A 87 -11.87 25.76 14.04
CA ASN A 87 -13.01 25.48 13.18
C ASN A 87 -13.33 26.70 12.34
N LEU A 88 -13.56 26.50 11.05
CA LEU A 88 -14.26 27.45 10.20
C LEU A 88 -15.70 26.96 10.03
N GLY A 89 -16.69 27.82 10.25
CA GLY A 89 -18.10 27.49 10.07
C GLY A 89 -18.92 28.72 9.71
N GLY A 90 -20.23 28.64 9.94
CA GLY A 90 -21.20 29.67 9.58
C GLY A 90 -22.06 29.25 8.40
N THR A 91 -23.06 30.06 8.11
CA THR A 91 -24.06 29.78 7.08
C THR A 91 -23.61 30.16 5.66
N GLN A 92 -22.47 30.84 5.52
CA GLN A 92 -21.96 31.37 4.26
C GLN A 92 -20.50 30.99 4.03
N SER A 93 -20.10 30.88 2.76
CA SER A 93 -18.70 30.62 2.41
C SER A 93 -17.79 31.77 2.87
N PHE A 94 -16.69 31.45 3.54
CA PHE A 94 -15.64 32.43 3.82
C PHE A 94 -14.77 32.57 2.57
N LYS A 95 -14.50 33.81 2.13
CA LYS A 95 -13.65 34.07 0.96
C LYS A 95 -12.38 34.80 1.36
N THR A 96 -11.25 34.41 0.78
CA THR A 96 -9.97 35.10 0.96
C THR A 96 -9.20 35.08 -0.36
N PHE A 97 -8.37 36.09 -0.60
CA PHE A 97 -7.48 36.07 -1.75
C PHE A 97 -6.34 35.10 -1.49
N ASN A 98 -5.48 35.37 -0.51
CA ASN A 98 -4.43 34.44 -0.08
C ASN A 98 -4.82 33.73 1.23
N LEU A 99 -4.28 32.53 1.43
CA LEU A 99 -4.48 31.72 2.62
C LEU A 99 -3.14 31.20 3.14
N VAL A 100 -2.94 31.27 4.45
CA VAL A 100 -1.83 30.60 5.13
C VAL A 100 -2.40 29.74 6.25
N THR A 101 -2.12 28.44 6.20
CA THR A 101 -2.53 27.47 7.22
C THR A 101 -1.32 27.05 8.04
N ASN A 102 -1.30 27.46 9.31
CA ASN A 102 -0.20 27.25 10.24
C ASN A 102 -0.74 26.84 11.62
N ASN A 103 -1.43 25.71 11.67
CA ASN A 103 -2.01 25.21 12.92
C ASN A 103 -1.76 23.71 13.04
N ALA A 104 -0.74 23.35 13.83
CA ALA A 104 -0.35 21.96 14.07
C ALA A 104 -1.48 21.09 14.65
N ALA A 105 -2.44 21.68 15.37
CA ALA A 105 -3.58 20.99 15.94
C ALA A 105 -4.71 20.74 14.91
N GLY A 106 -4.58 21.27 13.70
CA GLY A 106 -5.50 21.07 12.59
C GLY A 106 -6.57 22.16 12.46
N ILE A 107 -7.15 22.21 11.26
CA ILE A 107 -8.22 23.12 10.89
C ILE A 107 -9.39 22.29 10.36
N THR A 108 -10.57 22.43 10.95
CA THR A 108 -11.79 21.77 10.48
C THR A 108 -12.67 22.76 9.75
N LEU A 109 -13.04 22.44 8.51
CA LEU A 109 -13.98 23.20 7.69
C LEU A 109 -15.39 22.61 7.87
N ASN A 110 -16.25 23.36 8.53
CA ASN A 110 -17.70 23.17 8.68
C ASN A 110 -18.50 24.23 7.88
N ALA A 111 -17.82 24.89 6.95
CA ALA A 111 -18.35 25.77 5.90
C ALA A 111 -17.30 25.84 4.77
N ASN A 112 -17.71 26.25 3.57
CA ASN A 112 -16.78 26.45 2.46
C ASN A 112 -15.75 27.56 2.76
N LEU A 113 -14.49 27.30 2.42
CA LEU A 113 -13.40 28.28 2.39
C LEU A 113 -12.90 28.43 0.95
N SER A 114 -13.10 29.59 0.34
CA SER A 114 -12.67 29.88 -1.03
C SER A 114 -11.40 30.73 -1.07
N VAL A 115 -10.45 30.28 -1.89
CA VAL A 115 -9.13 30.91 -2.10
C VAL A 115 -8.99 31.28 -3.57
N SER A 116 -8.79 32.58 -3.85
CA SER A 116 -8.63 33.07 -5.23
C SER A 116 -7.18 33.28 -5.68
N GLY A 117 -6.25 33.41 -4.75
CA GLY A 117 -4.82 33.63 -4.98
C GLY A 117 -4.00 32.40 -4.57
N SER A 118 -3.06 32.58 -3.63
CA SER A 118 -2.16 31.52 -3.19
C SER A 118 -2.55 30.97 -1.81
N HIS A 119 -2.55 29.64 -1.67
CA HIS A 119 -2.60 28.96 -0.39
C HIS A 119 -1.21 28.40 -0.02
N THR A 120 -0.66 28.82 1.12
CA THR A 120 0.58 28.25 1.68
C THR A 120 0.27 27.34 2.87
N PHE A 121 0.54 26.05 2.72
CA PHE A 121 0.53 25.09 3.81
C PHE A 121 1.81 25.23 4.62
N THR A 122 1.70 25.64 5.88
CA THR A 122 2.82 25.77 6.81
C THR A 122 2.82 24.65 7.84
N ASN A 123 1.67 24.38 8.47
CA ASN A 123 1.55 23.33 9.48
C ASN A 123 0.11 22.84 9.68
N GLY A 124 -0.01 21.54 9.92
CA GLY A 124 -1.25 20.83 10.24
C GLY A 124 -2.14 20.49 9.05
N LEU A 125 -3.05 19.56 9.31
CA LEU A 125 -4.04 19.09 8.34
C LEU A 125 -5.24 20.03 8.27
N ILE A 126 -5.86 20.07 7.10
CA ILE A 126 -7.20 20.64 6.92
C ILE A 126 -8.16 19.48 6.76
N THR A 127 -9.16 19.39 7.62
CA THR A 127 -10.21 18.37 7.55
C THR A 127 -11.50 19.03 7.11
N THR A 128 -12.20 18.47 6.12
CA THR A 128 -13.56 18.93 5.78
C THR A 128 -14.59 18.06 6.46
N SER A 129 -15.67 18.66 6.96
CA SER A 129 -16.80 17.96 7.56
C SER A 129 -17.51 17.01 6.57
N ILE A 130 -18.30 16.07 7.08
CA ILE A 130 -19.06 15.11 6.27
C ILE A 130 -20.38 15.78 5.85
N THR A 131 -20.38 16.41 4.66
CA THR A 131 -21.42 16.51 3.59
C THR A 131 -21.33 17.88 2.89
N PRO A 132 -20.63 17.98 1.75
CA PRO A 132 -19.28 18.49 1.79
C PRO A 132 -19.21 20.02 1.89
N ASP A 133 -18.51 20.46 2.92
CA ASP A 133 -17.79 21.74 2.90
C ASP A 133 -16.48 21.56 2.14
N TYR A 134 -16.10 22.56 1.36
CA TYR A 134 -14.95 22.50 0.48
C TYR A 134 -13.87 23.50 0.90
N LEU A 135 -12.61 23.07 0.79
CA LEU A 135 -11.55 24.00 0.42
C LEU A 135 -11.64 24.24 -1.09
N ILE A 136 -12.05 25.45 -1.48
CA ILE A 136 -12.27 25.82 -2.89
C ILE A 136 -11.06 26.58 -3.41
N TYR A 137 -10.52 26.10 -4.51
CA TYR A 137 -9.51 26.77 -5.32
C TYR A 137 -10.20 27.37 -6.55
N GLU A 138 -10.32 28.70 -6.58
CA GLU A 138 -10.93 29.43 -7.70
C GLU A 138 -10.03 29.40 -8.96
N ALA A 139 -10.56 29.88 -10.08
CA ALA A 139 -9.80 29.98 -11.32
C ALA A 139 -8.52 30.83 -11.14
N GLY A 140 -7.37 30.25 -11.50
CA GLY A 140 -6.06 30.90 -11.37
C GLY A 140 -5.39 30.76 -9.99
N SER A 141 -6.07 30.18 -9.00
CA SER A 141 -5.48 29.93 -7.69
C SER A 141 -4.41 28.84 -7.72
N SER A 142 -3.52 28.87 -6.72
CA SER A 142 -2.41 27.92 -6.57
C SER A 142 -2.17 27.60 -5.09
N TYR A 143 -1.35 26.59 -4.83
CA TYR A 143 -0.86 26.34 -3.48
C TYR A 143 0.60 25.88 -3.47
N SER A 144 1.19 25.92 -2.29
CA SER A 144 2.53 25.40 -2.04
C SER A 144 2.69 24.89 -0.62
N GLY A 145 3.76 24.14 -0.38
CA GLY A 145 4.16 23.71 0.95
C GLY A 145 3.54 22.40 1.42
N ASN A 146 2.55 21.82 0.74
CA ASN A 146 1.89 20.56 1.11
C ASN A 146 2.86 19.37 1.31
N ASN A 147 2.51 18.47 2.22
CA ASN A 147 3.14 17.16 2.41
C ASN A 147 2.25 16.25 3.30
N ASP A 148 2.76 15.09 3.72
CA ASP A 148 2.05 14.13 4.60
C ASP A 148 1.55 14.74 5.92
N SER A 149 2.21 15.75 6.47
CA SER A 149 1.77 16.44 7.70
C SER A 149 0.85 17.65 7.45
N ARG A 150 0.67 18.07 6.20
CA ARG A 150 -0.09 19.27 5.82
C ARG A 150 -0.68 19.12 4.42
N HIS A 151 -1.85 18.54 4.37
CA HIS A 151 -2.68 18.37 3.19
C HIS A 151 -4.15 18.40 3.63
N VAL A 152 -5.06 18.21 2.68
CA VAL A 152 -6.49 18.16 2.95
C VAL A 152 -6.94 16.71 3.15
N ASN A 153 -7.35 16.38 4.37
CA ASN A 153 -8.08 15.15 4.68
C ASN A 153 -9.58 15.41 4.49
N GLY A 154 -10.05 15.34 3.23
CA GLY A 154 -11.40 15.76 2.90
C GLY A 154 -11.61 16.21 1.46
N TRP A 155 -12.62 17.05 1.26
CA TRP A 155 -13.06 17.54 -0.03
C TRP A 155 -12.34 18.81 -0.46
N VAL A 156 -11.81 18.78 -1.67
CA VAL A 156 -11.24 19.95 -2.36
C VAL A 156 -12.02 20.20 -3.64
N LYS A 157 -12.44 21.45 -3.87
CA LYS A 157 -13.07 21.87 -5.12
C LYS A 157 -12.08 22.70 -5.94
N LYS A 158 -12.03 22.45 -7.24
CA LYS A 158 -11.28 23.25 -8.21
C LYS A 158 -12.23 23.86 -9.23
N ILE A 159 -12.14 25.18 -9.41
CA ILE A 159 -12.88 25.94 -10.42
C ILE A 159 -11.92 26.44 -11.51
N GLY A 160 -12.36 26.42 -12.76
CA GLY A 160 -11.62 26.92 -13.93
C GLY A 160 -11.10 25.81 -14.85
N ASN A 161 -10.16 26.15 -15.73
CA ASN A 161 -9.66 25.27 -16.81
C ASN A 161 -8.14 25.05 -16.79
N THR A 162 -7.45 25.53 -15.76
CA THR A 162 -6.01 25.31 -15.58
C THR A 162 -5.74 23.93 -14.97
N ASN A 163 -4.61 23.32 -15.35
CA ASN A 163 -4.12 22.10 -14.72
C ASN A 163 -4.02 22.27 -13.20
N PHE A 164 -4.36 21.23 -12.46
CA PHE A 164 -4.44 21.29 -11.01
C PHE A 164 -4.11 19.94 -10.39
N ILE A 165 -3.37 19.96 -9.29
CA ILE A 165 -3.11 18.78 -8.47
C ILE A 165 -3.93 18.96 -7.20
N PHE A 166 -4.80 18.03 -6.85
CA PHE A 166 -5.54 18.09 -5.60
C PHE A 166 -4.63 17.70 -4.43
N PRO A 167 -4.43 18.57 -3.41
CA PRO A 167 -3.60 18.27 -2.24
C PRO A 167 -4.41 17.45 -1.22
N VAL A 168 -4.99 16.34 -1.66
CA VAL A 168 -5.85 15.47 -0.85
C VAL A 168 -5.05 14.32 -0.25
N GLY A 169 -5.58 13.70 0.81
CA GLY A 169 -4.99 12.55 1.48
C GLY A 169 -5.93 12.01 2.55
N ASP A 170 -5.40 11.17 3.43
CA ASP A 170 -6.09 10.70 4.63
C ASP A 170 -5.57 11.40 5.90
N ALA A 171 -5.67 10.79 7.07
CA ALA A 171 -5.14 11.39 8.30
C ALA A 171 -3.61 11.30 8.42
N THR A 172 -2.93 10.59 7.52
CA THR A 172 -1.51 10.22 7.62
C THR A 172 -0.72 10.62 6.38
N TYR A 173 -1.27 10.36 5.19
CA TYR A 173 -0.53 10.45 3.94
C TYR A 173 -1.24 11.32 2.92
N GLU A 174 -0.45 12.19 2.29
CA GLU A 174 -0.87 12.89 1.09
C GLU A 174 -0.90 11.92 -0.10
N ARG A 175 -2.04 11.91 -0.79
CA ARG A 175 -2.34 11.08 -1.96
C ARG A 175 -2.96 11.95 -3.03
N PRO A 176 -2.15 12.73 -3.77
CA PRO A 176 -2.69 13.69 -4.71
C PRO A 176 -3.29 13.00 -5.93
N ALA A 177 -4.19 13.67 -6.63
CA ALA A 177 -4.60 13.32 -7.99
C ALA A 177 -4.54 14.59 -8.84
N ALA A 178 -4.16 14.48 -10.12
CA ALA A 178 -4.05 15.64 -10.99
C ALA A 178 -5.10 15.64 -12.10
N LEU A 179 -5.58 16.83 -12.43
CA LEU A 179 -6.32 17.12 -13.64
C LEU A 179 -5.45 17.91 -14.61
N ALA A 180 -5.45 17.50 -15.87
CA ALA A 180 -4.76 18.18 -16.95
C ALA A 180 -5.64 18.28 -18.20
N ASN A 181 -5.29 19.20 -19.10
CA ASN A 181 -5.98 19.38 -20.39
C ASN A 181 -7.50 19.55 -20.23
N ILE A 182 -7.90 20.38 -19.26
CA ILE A 182 -9.30 20.66 -18.97
C ILE A 182 -9.88 21.48 -20.13
N SER A 183 -10.82 20.90 -20.88
CA SER A 183 -11.22 21.41 -22.19
C SER A 183 -12.13 22.65 -22.17
N ALA A 184 -12.66 23.01 -21.00
CA ALA A 184 -13.50 24.18 -20.78
C ALA A 184 -13.42 24.63 -19.31
N ALA A 185 -13.93 25.81 -18.97
CA ALA A 185 -14.11 26.19 -17.57
C ALA A 185 -15.01 25.15 -16.88
N SER A 186 -14.50 24.58 -15.78
CA SER A 186 -15.10 23.43 -15.10
C SER A 186 -15.08 23.58 -13.59
N GLU A 187 -15.91 22.79 -12.95
CA GLU A 187 -15.90 22.56 -11.51
C GLU A 187 -15.69 21.07 -11.25
N PHE A 188 -14.65 20.76 -10.48
CA PHE A 188 -14.32 19.40 -10.06
C PHE A 188 -14.15 19.32 -8.55
N ASP A 189 -14.72 18.29 -7.96
CA ASP A 189 -14.56 17.96 -6.55
C ASP A 189 -13.68 16.72 -6.41
N CYS A 190 -12.75 16.72 -5.47
CA CYS A 190 -11.86 15.59 -5.23
C CYS A 190 -11.76 15.26 -3.75
N LYS A 191 -11.77 13.97 -3.44
CA LYS A 191 -11.46 13.42 -2.12
C LYS A 191 -10.75 12.08 -2.27
N TYR A 192 -9.70 11.87 -1.48
CA TYR A 192 -9.05 10.57 -1.31
C TYR A 192 -9.82 9.71 -0.29
N ASN A 193 -9.98 8.42 -0.57
CA ASN A 193 -10.72 7.49 0.29
C ASN A 193 -10.03 6.11 0.33
N THR A 194 -10.30 5.38 1.41
CA THR A 194 -9.84 4.00 1.63
C THR A 194 -10.85 3.25 2.50
N PRO A 195 -11.10 1.94 2.27
CA PRO A 195 -10.67 1.13 1.12
C PRO A 195 -11.59 1.33 -0.10
N THR A 196 -11.23 0.73 -1.24
CA THR A 196 -12.08 0.68 -2.44
C THR A 196 -13.28 -0.25 -2.19
N SER A 197 -14.51 0.28 -2.16
CA SER A 197 -15.70 -0.47 -1.72
C SER A 197 -16.17 -1.61 -2.64
N ASN A 198 -15.86 -1.55 -3.93
CA ASN A 198 -16.20 -2.60 -4.91
C ASN A 198 -14.95 -2.94 -5.71
N THR A 199 -14.48 -4.18 -5.69
CA THR A 199 -13.29 -4.61 -6.46
C THR A 199 -13.61 -5.70 -7.49
N SER A 200 -14.87 -6.10 -7.61
CA SER A 200 -15.28 -7.29 -8.37
C SER A 200 -16.03 -6.97 -9.67
N ASN A 201 -16.71 -5.82 -9.75
CA ASN A 201 -17.43 -5.44 -10.97
C ASN A 201 -16.46 -4.79 -11.95
N LEU A 202 -15.94 -5.58 -12.89
CA LEU A 202 -14.88 -5.18 -13.80
C LEU A 202 -15.32 -5.34 -15.25
N SER A 203 -14.97 -4.37 -16.09
CA SER A 203 -15.06 -4.48 -17.54
C SER A 203 -13.68 -4.77 -18.13
N SER A 204 -13.63 -5.69 -19.10
CA SER A 204 -12.42 -5.96 -19.89
C SER A 204 -11.81 -4.64 -20.42
N PRO A 205 -10.48 -4.45 -20.36
CA PRO A 205 -9.44 -5.44 -20.05
C PRO A 205 -9.06 -5.54 -18.57
N LEU A 206 -9.81 -4.93 -17.65
CA LEU A 206 -9.50 -4.99 -16.22
C LEU A 206 -9.80 -6.38 -15.66
N VAL A 207 -8.82 -6.96 -14.97
CA VAL A 207 -8.97 -8.22 -14.20
C VAL A 207 -8.92 -7.97 -12.70
N GLN A 208 -8.40 -6.81 -12.27
CA GLN A 208 -8.40 -6.37 -10.88
C GLN A 208 -8.31 -4.84 -10.81
N VAL A 209 -8.73 -4.27 -9.68
CA VAL A 209 -8.46 -2.88 -9.29
C VAL A 209 -7.81 -2.83 -7.92
N LYS A 210 -7.07 -1.76 -7.63
CA LYS A 210 -6.46 -1.54 -6.32
C LYS A 210 -7.55 -1.48 -5.25
N GLY A 211 -7.48 -2.39 -4.29
CA GLY A 211 -8.47 -2.51 -3.22
C GLY A 211 -8.29 -1.52 -2.07
N ASN A 212 -7.10 -0.94 -1.93
CA ASN A 212 -6.73 -0.23 -0.70
C ASN A 212 -6.92 1.28 -0.79
N GLU A 213 -7.12 1.84 -1.98
CA GLU A 213 -7.26 3.28 -2.17
C GLU A 213 -8.00 3.64 -3.45
N TYR A 214 -8.75 4.75 -3.40
CA TYR A 214 -9.36 5.37 -4.56
C TYR A 214 -9.52 6.87 -4.37
N TRP A 215 -9.63 7.59 -5.49
CA TRP A 215 -9.94 9.01 -5.54
C TRP A 215 -11.36 9.19 -6.04
N GLN A 216 -12.21 9.78 -5.22
CA GLN A 216 -13.49 10.31 -5.70
C GLN A 216 -13.20 11.61 -6.43
N ILE A 217 -13.45 11.67 -7.74
CA ILE A 217 -13.30 12.89 -8.54
C ILE A 217 -14.62 13.12 -9.27
N ASP A 218 -15.42 14.08 -8.83
CA ASP A 218 -16.72 14.40 -9.41
C ASP A 218 -16.64 15.62 -10.31
N LYS A 219 -17.24 15.54 -11.50
CA LYS A 219 -17.41 16.71 -12.37
C LYS A 219 -18.78 17.33 -12.12
N ILE A 220 -18.79 18.53 -11.58
CA ILE A 220 -20.02 19.29 -11.32
C ILE A 220 -20.45 20.04 -12.58
N SER A 221 -19.50 20.63 -13.32
CA SER A 221 -19.77 21.36 -14.55
C SER A 221 -18.58 21.38 -15.52
N GLY A 222 -18.85 21.71 -16.78
CA GLY A 222 -17.85 22.00 -17.81
C GLY A 222 -17.39 20.79 -18.65
N GLY A 223 -16.12 20.80 -19.04
CA GLY A 223 -15.56 20.00 -20.14
C GLY A 223 -15.03 18.60 -19.77
N ASN A 224 -14.17 18.09 -20.64
CA ASN A 224 -13.41 16.85 -20.44
C ASN A 224 -12.06 17.19 -19.82
N ALA A 225 -11.42 16.22 -19.14
CA ALA A 225 -10.06 16.37 -18.62
C ALA A 225 -9.33 15.02 -18.64
N GLN A 226 -8.02 15.06 -18.50
CA GLN A 226 -7.21 13.88 -18.17
C GLN A 226 -7.04 13.79 -16.66
N VAL A 227 -7.10 12.57 -16.13
CA VAL A 227 -6.84 12.28 -14.73
C VAL A 227 -5.49 11.60 -14.61
N THR A 228 -4.64 12.12 -13.73
CA THR A 228 -3.36 11.48 -13.36
C THR A 228 -3.43 10.97 -11.95
N LEU A 229 -3.19 9.67 -11.79
CA LEU A 229 -3.04 9.00 -10.51
C LEU A 229 -1.55 8.71 -10.27
N ASN A 230 -1.18 8.50 -9.02
CA ASN A 230 0.16 8.10 -8.62
C ASN A 230 0.10 6.98 -7.59
N TRP A 231 1.24 6.31 -7.41
CA TRP A 231 1.46 5.41 -6.29
C TRP A 231 2.75 5.75 -5.58
N ASN A 232 2.78 5.41 -4.30
CA ASN A 232 3.99 5.31 -3.49
C ASN A 232 3.84 4.07 -2.61
N HIS A 233 4.67 3.06 -2.90
CA HIS A 233 4.65 1.73 -2.30
C HIS A 233 4.91 1.78 -0.79
N ALA A 234 5.75 2.70 -0.33
CA ALA A 234 6.05 2.84 1.10
C ALA A 234 4.86 3.38 1.91
N LYS A 235 3.91 4.07 1.26
CA LYS A 235 2.71 4.64 1.90
C LYS A 235 1.51 3.70 1.81
N VAL A 236 1.18 3.24 0.59
CA VAL A 236 0.22 2.15 0.37
C VAL A 236 0.89 1.15 -0.57
N PRO A 237 1.15 -0.09 -0.12
CA PRO A 237 1.83 -1.09 -0.93
C PRO A 237 1.11 -1.37 -2.24
N MET A 238 1.87 -1.46 -3.33
CA MET A 238 1.37 -1.88 -4.64
C MET A 238 1.14 -3.39 -4.68
N ASP A 239 0.18 -3.81 -5.50
CA ASP A 239 -0.01 -5.22 -5.82
C ASP A 239 1.15 -5.70 -6.72
N ASN A 240 1.44 -7.01 -6.72
CA ASN A 240 2.56 -7.56 -7.50
C ASN A 240 2.26 -7.65 -9.01
N VAL A 241 2.26 -6.49 -9.67
CA VAL A 241 1.97 -6.35 -11.10
C VAL A 241 3.14 -5.71 -11.84
N LEU A 242 3.24 -5.95 -13.15
CA LEU A 242 4.17 -5.20 -13.99
C LEU A 242 3.67 -3.77 -14.18
N VAL A 243 4.60 -2.81 -14.25
CA VAL A 243 4.25 -1.41 -14.50
C VAL A 243 3.45 -1.24 -15.81
N THR A 244 3.73 -2.08 -16.82
CA THR A 244 3.03 -2.08 -18.11
C THR A 244 1.58 -2.52 -18.04
N ASP A 245 1.17 -3.18 -16.96
CA ASP A 245 -0.18 -3.74 -16.78
C ASP A 245 -1.11 -2.78 -16.03
N ILE A 246 -0.58 -1.65 -15.56
CA ILE A 246 -1.32 -0.65 -14.80
C ILE A 246 -2.12 0.23 -15.75
N LEU A 247 -3.39 0.45 -15.43
CA LEU A 247 -4.33 1.31 -16.15
C LEU A 247 -5.01 2.28 -15.17
N VAL A 248 -5.54 3.40 -15.69
CA VAL A 248 -6.50 4.21 -14.93
C VAL A 248 -7.84 3.49 -14.97
N ALA A 249 -8.39 3.13 -13.82
CA ALA A 249 -9.73 2.56 -13.70
C ALA A 249 -10.70 3.63 -13.18
N ASN A 250 -11.88 3.72 -13.78
CA ASN A 250 -12.96 4.61 -13.36
C ASN A 250 -14.25 3.81 -13.16
N TYR A 251 -14.92 4.00 -12.02
CA TYR A 251 -16.19 3.34 -11.73
C TYR A 251 -17.33 4.10 -12.40
N SER A 252 -17.97 3.47 -13.38
CA SER A 252 -19.03 4.06 -14.21
C SER A 252 -20.04 2.98 -14.61
N GLY A 253 -21.33 3.28 -14.51
CA GLY A 253 -22.39 2.34 -14.91
C GLY A 253 -22.34 1.02 -14.13
N GLY A 254 -21.97 1.07 -12.84
CA GLY A 254 -21.91 -0.10 -11.95
C GLY A 254 -20.67 -0.99 -12.12
N ASN A 255 -19.71 -0.60 -12.96
CA ASN A 255 -18.49 -1.36 -13.23
C ASN A 255 -17.26 -0.46 -13.23
N TRP A 256 -16.10 -1.01 -12.92
CA TRP A 256 -14.81 -0.39 -13.22
C TRP A 256 -14.50 -0.55 -14.71
N VAL A 257 -14.21 0.56 -15.35
CA VAL A 257 -13.90 0.66 -16.77
C VAL A 257 -12.51 1.27 -16.93
N SER A 258 -11.69 0.68 -17.80
CA SER A 258 -10.39 1.24 -18.14
C SER A 258 -10.54 2.57 -18.87
N ARG A 259 -9.76 3.57 -18.45
CA ARG A 259 -9.54 4.85 -19.14
C ARG A 259 -8.16 4.92 -19.80
N GLY A 260 -7.53 3.75 -19.95
CA GLY A 260 -6.21 3.60 -20.55
C GLY A 260 -5.12 4.26 -19.72
N GLY A 261 -4.11 4.74 -20.43
CA GLY A 261 -2.91 5.35 -19.88
C GLY A 261 -1.68 4.48 -20.06
N VAL A 262 -0.52 5.11 -19.97
CA VAL A 262 0.78 4.43 -19.96
C VAL A 262 1.44 4.78 -18.63
N ALA A 263 1.55 3.79 -17.75
CA ALA A 263 2.19 4.00 -16.46
C ALA A 263 3.71 4.19 -16.64
N SER A 264 4.28 4.99 -15.76
CA SER A 264 5.72 5.26 -15.69
C SER A 264 6.21 5.17 -14.24
N GLY A 265 7.46 4.79 -14.05
CA GLY A 265 8.08 4.62 -12.73
C GLY A 265 8.31 3.16 -12.35
N ASN A 266 8.36 2.87 -11.05
CA ASN A 266 8.61 1.54 -10.52
C ASN A 266 7.55 1.19 -9.45
N VAL A 267 6.89 0.05 -9.62
CA VAL A 267 5.87 -0.48 -8.71
C VAL A 267 6.37 -0.67 -7.27
N ALA A 268 7.66 -0.94 -7.08
CA ALA A 268 8.27 -1.13 -5.76
C ALA A 268 8.64 0.19 -5.05
N THR A 269 8.54 1.32 -5.75
CA THR A 269 8.82 2.65 -5.18
C THR A 269 7.69 3.61 -5.48
N THR A 270 7.76 4.33 -6.58
CA THR A 270 6.81 5.36 -6.97
C THR A 270 6.59 5.38 -8.48
N GLY A 271 5.43 5.86 -8.88
CA GLY A 271 5.17 6.15 -10.29
C GLY A 271 3.81 6.79 -10.50
N THR A 272 3.49 7.00 -11.77
CA THR A 272 2.33 7.77 -12.20
C THR A 272 1.68 7.14 -13.41
N ILE A 273 0.40 7.42 -13.60
CA ILE A 273 -0.33 7.06 -14.82
C ILE A 273 -1.37 8.13 -15.13
N THR A 274 -1.47 8.53 -16.40
CA THR A 274 -2.41 9.52 -16.90
C THR A 274 -3.39 8.88 -17.88
N SER A 275 -4.69 9.12 -17.69
CA SER A 275 -5.73 8.64 -18.60
C SER A 275 -5.71 9.33 -19.97
N GLY A 276 -6.48 8.81 -20.92
CA GLY A 276 -6.93 9.61 -22.05
C GLY A 276 -7.80 10.81 -21.63
N LEU A 277 -8.19 11.66 -22.58
CA LEU A 277 -9.14 12.74 -22.33
C LEU A 277 -10.54 12.13 -22.12
N ILE A 278 -11.14 12.33 -20.94
CA ILE A 278 -12.39 11.68 -20.53
C ILE A 278 -13.47 12.68 -20.13
N GLY A 279 -14.73 12.31 -20.39
CA GLY A 279 -15.92 13.11 -20.03
C GLY A 279 -16.70 12.58 -18.82
N THR A 280 -16.47 11.32 -18.44
CA THR A 280 -17.11 10.64 -17.30
C THR A 280 -16.18 10.65 -16.10
N PHE A 281 -16.73 11.04 -14.95
CA PHE A 281 -16.04 11.22 -13.69
C PHE A 281 -16.78 10.45 -12.59
N GLY A 282 -16.15 10.30 -11.43
CA GLY A 282 -16.62 9.49 -10.30
C GLY A 282 -15.43 8.91 -9.53
N PRO A 283 -15.54 7.69 -8.98
CA PRO A 283 -14.41 6.99 -8.37
C PRO A 283 -13.34 6.64 -9.42
N PHE A 284 -12.07 6.88 -9.08
CA PHE A 284 -10.89 6.50 -9.84
C PHE A 284 -9.93 5.71 -8.96
N THR A 285 -9.29 4.68 -9.53
CA THR A 285 -8.21 3.95 -8.87
C THR A 285 -7.27 3.35 -9.91
N LEU A 286 -6.23 2.63 -9.47
CA LEU A 286 -5.37 1.86 -10.36
C LEU A 286 -6.07 0.55 -10.73
N GLY A 287 -6.09 0.22 -12.02
CA GLY A 287 -6.57 -1.05 -12.55
C GLY A 287 -5.44 -1.87 -13.13
N TYR A 288 -5.67 -3.19 -13.29
CA TYR A 288 -4.66 -4.13 -13.78
C TYR A 288 -5.22 -5.00 -14.91
N THR A 289 -4.41 -5.28 -15.92
CA THR A 289 -4.73 -6.21 -17.02
C THR A 289 -4.33 -7.65 -16.74
N THR A 290 -3.50 -7.87 -15.71
CA THR A 290 -3.04 -9.18 -15.25
C THR A 290 -3.29 -9.33 -13.75
N TYR A 291 -3.42 -10.58 -13.28
CA TYR A 291 -3.47 -10.85 -11.85
C TYR A 291 -2.08 -10.70 -11.23
N PRO A 292 -1.99 -10.29 -9.95
CA PRO A 292 -0.72 -10.23 -9.25
C PRO A 292 -0.02 -11.59 -9.31
N ILE A 293 1.24 -11.61 -9.76
CA ILE A 293 1.95 -12.87 -10.02
C ILE A 293 2.35 -13.46 -8.66
N PRO A 294 1.86 -14.64 -8.22
CA PRO A 294 2.39 -15.26 -7.01
C PRO A 294 3.84 -15.68 -7.23
N LEU A 295 4.71 -15.53 -6.21
CA LEU A 295 6.05 -16.13 -6.20
C LEU A 295 5.93 -17.60 -6.60
N LYS A 296 6.69 -18.02 -7.63
CA LYS A 296 6.69 -19.42 -8.06
C LYS A 296 8.02 -20.06 -7.67
N LEU A 297 8.01 -20.88 -6.62
CA LEU A 297 9.09 -21.83 -6.35
C LEU A 297 8.99 -22.95 -7.39
N LEU A 298 9.92 -22.95 -8.35
CA LEU A 298 9.87 -23.80 -9.53
C LEU A 298 10.39 -25.21 -9.25
N SER A 299 11.45 -25.33 -8.45
CA SER A 299 12.05 -26.61 -8.11
C SER A 299 12.75 -26.56 -6.76
N PHE A 300 12.74 -27.70 -6.06
CA PHE A 300 13.60 -27.94 -4.90
C PHE A 300 14.09 -29.38 -4.93
N THR A 301 15.41 -29.54 -4.94
CA THR A 301 16.10 -30.83 -5.01
C THR A 301 17.25 -30.87 -4.01
N ALA A 302 17.64 -32.07 -3.61
CA ALA A 302 18.76 -32.28 -2.71
C ALA A 302 19.59 -33.48 -3.15
N GLU A 303 20.90 -33.38 -2.95
CA GLU A 303 21.89 -34.40 -3.28
C GLU A 303 22.77 -34.63 -2.05
N ARG A 304 22.95 -35.88 -1.60
CA ARG A 304 23.94 -36.20 -0.56
C ARG A 304 25.30 -36.45 -1.22
N ARG A 305 26.28 -35.67 -0.80
CA ARG A 305 27.72 -35.84 -1.09
C ARG A 305 28.42 -36.34 0.18
N PRO A 306 29.65 -36.87 0.09
CA PRO A 306 30.39 -37.31 1.27
C PRO A 306 30.45 -36.22 2.35
N GLY A 307 29.73 -36.43 3.46
CA GLY A 307 29.64 -35.52 4.59
C GLY A 307 28.80 -34.23 4.38
N ILE A 308 28.21 -34.01 3.20
CA ILE A 308 27.55 -32.73 2.86
C ILE A 308 26.20 -32.96 2.18
N SER A 309 25.15 -32.30 2.67
CA SER A 309 23.84 -32.24 2.03
C SER A 309 23.80 -30.99 1.15
N TYR A 310 23.72 -31.18 -0.16
CA TYR A 310 23.69 -30.08 -1.12
C TYR A 310 22.26 -29.83 -1.59
N LEU A 311 21.68 -28.71 -1.15
CA LEU A 311 20.30 -28.31 -1.43
C LEU A 311 20.29 -27.29 -2.57
N LYS A 312 19.37 -27.42 -3.52
CA LYS A 312 19.20 -26.50 -4.66
C LYS A 312 17.74 -26.18 -4.88
N TRP A 313 17.43 -24.90 -5.08
CA TRP A 313 16.12 -24.47 -5.55
C TRP A 313 16.22 -23.40 -6.62
N SER A 314 15.13 -23.25 -7.36
CA SER A 314 14.96 -22.16 -8.30
C SER A 314 13.61 -21.51 -8.13
N THR A 315 13.58 -20.21 -8.38
CA THR A 315 12.40 -19.36 -8.27
C THR A 315 12.26 -18.52 -9.53
N GLU A 316 11.05 -18.03 -9.75
CA GLU A 316 10.75 -17.05 -10.78
C GLU A 316 9.70 -16.09 -10.23
N ASN A 317 9.74 -14.85 -10.70
CA ASN A 317 8.85 -13.78 -10.23
C ASN A 317 8.96 -13.53 -8.72
N GLU A 318 10.19 -13.37 -8.23
CA GLU A 318 10.41 -12.92 -6.87
C GLU A 318 10.05 -11.45 -6.75
N TYR A 319 9.04 -11.15 -5.94
CA TYR A 319 8.65 -9.79 -5.65
C TYR A 319 8.10 -9.73 -4.23
N ASN A 320 8.62 -8.80 -3.43
CA ASN A 320 8.36 -8.69 -2.00
C ASN A 320 8.65 -9.98 -1.21
N VAL A 321 9.59 -10.79 -1.67
CA VAL A 321 10.09 -11.95 -0.92
C VAL A 321 11.22 -11.45 -0.03
N ASP A 322 11.11 -11.62 1.28
CA ASP A 322 12.18 -11.21 2.20
C ASP A 322 13.35 -12.20 2.10
N HIS A 323 13.09 -13.47 2.39
CA HIS A 323 14.11 -14.51 2.37
C HIS A 323 13.52 -15.93 2.26
N PHE A 324 14.43 -16.89 2.11
CA PHE A 324 14.17 -18.32 2.15
C PHE A 324 14.77 -18.93 3.42
N ASP A 325 13.91 -19.48 4.25
CA ASP A 325 14.31 -20.29 5.40
C ASP A 325 14.54 -21.74 4.94
N VAL A 326 15.78 -22.19 5.07
CA VAL A 326 16.17 -23.58 4.82
C VAL A 326 15.88 -24.37 6.10
N GLN A 327 14.94 -25.32 6.02
CA GLN A 327 14.52 -26.09 7.18
C GLN A 327 14.89 -27.56 7.06
N ARG A 328 15.31 -28.16 8.19
CA ARG A 328 15.64 -29.58 8.31
C ARG A 328 14.79 -30.24 9.39
N SER A 329 14.44 -31.50 9.16
CA SER A 329 13.82 -32.38 10.14
C SER A 329 14.49 -33.75 10.12
N TYR A 330 14.58 -34.41 11.28
CA TYR A 330 15.02 -35.81 11.38
C TYR A 330 13.86 -36.80 11.47
N ASN A 331 12.63 -36.31 11.69
CA ASN A 331 11.42 -37.13 11.80
C ASN A 331 10.34 -36.78 10.76
N GLY A 332 10.62 -35.82 9.88
CA GLY A 332 9.69 -35.36 8.84
C GLY A 332 8.52 -34.51 9.35
N ALA A 333 8.39 -34.31 10.66
CA ALA A 333 7.26 -33.61 11.29
C ALA A 333 7.68 -32.29 11.93
N ILE A 334 8.79 -32.29 12.69
CA ILE A 334 9.30 -31.12 13.40
C ILE A 334 10.49 -30.57 12.62
N TYR A 335 10.34 -29.36 12.08
CA TYR A 335 11.35 -28.69 11.26
C TYR A 335 12.03 -27.57 12.05
N GLN A 336 13.36 -27.55 12.02
CA GLN A 336 14.19 -26.46 12.51
C GLN A 336 14.79 -25.70 11.33
N THR A 337 14.81 -24.36 11.41
CA THR A 337 15.55 -23.53 10.45
C THR A 337 17.05 -23.70 10.69
N ILE A 338 17.78 -24.11 9.66
CA ILE A 338 19.23 -24.34 9.70
C ILE A 338 20.03 -23.30 8.92
N GLY A 339 19.34 -22.43 8.18
CA GLY A 339 19.95 -21.35 7.41
C GLY A 339 18.90 -20.45 6.78
N ASN A 340 19.35 -19.28 6.37
CA ASN A 340 18.56 -18.25 5.74
C ASN A 340 19.28 -17.75 4.49
N VAL A 341 18.55 -17.57 3.40
CA VAL A 341 19.09 -17.03 2.15
C VAL A 341 18.19 -15.90 1.66
N ALA A 342 18.74 -14.68 1.60
CA ALA A 342 18.01 -13.52 1.10
C ALA A 342 17.55 -13.74 -0.35
N ALA A 343 16.31 -13.33 -0.64
CA ALA A 343 15.78 -13.36 -2.00
C ALA A 343 16.39 -12.23 -2.85
N ARG A 344 16.45 -12.44 -4.16
CA ARG A 344 16.99 -11.47 -5.13
C ARG A 344 15.93 -10.48 -5.64
N ASN A 345 14.64 -10.77 -5.41
CA ASN A 345 13.50 -9.89 -5.77
C ASN A 345 13.54 -9.43 -7.23
N THR A 346 13.63 -10.40 -8.13
CA THR A 346 13.66 -10.19 -9.58
C THR A 346 12.62 -11.04 -10.28
N SER A 347 12.12 -10.54 -11.42
CA SER A 347 11.21 -11.26 -12.31
C SER A 347 11.88 -12.41 -13.08
N SER A 348 13.22 -12.42 -13.16
CA SER A 348 13.97 -13.45 -13.90
C SER A 348 14.18 -14.73 -13.10
N LEU A 349 14.39 -15.86 -13.78
CA LEU A 349 14.74 -17.14 -13.17
C LEU A 349 15.97 -17.01 -12.27
N GLN A 350 15.84 -17.37 -11.00
CA GLN A 350 16.94 -17.38 -10.03
C GLN A 350 17.26 -18.80 -9.57
N HIS A 351 18.54 -19.00 -9.27
CA HIS A 351 19.08 -20.25 -8.76
C HIS A 351 19.81 -20.00 -7.44
N TYR A 352 19.49 -20.84 -6.46
CA TYR A 352 20.04 -20.80 -5.12
C TYR A 352 20.58 -22.17 -4.70
N PHE A 353 21.48 -22.16 -3.73
CA PHE A 353 21.98 -23.37 -3.10
C PHE A 353 22.25 -23.15 -1.62
N PHE A 354 22.26 -24.24 -0.86
CA PHE A 354 22.65 -24.26 0.55
C PHE A 354 23.38 -25.58 0.86
N GLU A 355 24.46 -25.49 1.64
CA GLU A 355 25.24 -26.66 2.07
C GLU A 355 25.01 -26.92 3.56
N ASP A 356 24.52 -28.11 3.89
CA ASP A 356 24.44 -28.57 5.28
C ASP A 356 25.53 -29.62 5.55
N HIS A 357 26.53 -29.21 6.33
CA HIS A 357 27.69 -30.01 6.72
C HIS A 357 27.42 -30.91 7.94
N SER A 358 26.18 -30.99 8.40
CA SER A 358 25.84 -31.85 9.53
C SER A 358 25.93 -33.33 9.14
N THR A 359 26.35 -34.14 10.10
CA THR A 359 26.30 -35.60 10.00
C THR A 359 24.84 -36.06 10.00
N LEU A 360 24.45 -36.93 9.05
CA LEU A 360 23.08 -37.45 9.03
C LEU A 360 23.02 -38.81 9.75
N ASN A 361 22.36 -38.85 10.91
CA ASN A 361 22.09 -40.10 11.62
C ASN A 361 20.76 -40.69 11.11
N GLY A 362 20.79 -41.31 9.92
CA GLY A 362 19.61 -41.91 9.29
C GLY A 362 19.04 -41.07 8.15
N LEU A 363 17.79 -40.62 8.28
CA LEU A 363 17.11 -39.77 7.30
C LEU A 363 17.14 -38.31 7.75
N ALA A 364 17.26 -37.42 6.77
CA ALA A 364 17.00 -36.00 6.98
C ALA A 364 16.08 -35.47 5.88
N TYR A 365 15.04 -34.77 6.30
CA TYR A 365 14.03 -34.15 5.46
C TYR A 365 14.31 -32.66 5.40
N TYR A 366 14.21 -32.09 4.20
CA TYR A 366 14.42 -30.68 3.97
C TYR A 366 13.22 -30.08 3.26
N ARG A 367 12.96 -28.81 3.54
CA ARG A 367 12.02 -27.95 2.81
C ARG A 367 12.51 -26.52 2.83
N ILE A 368 12.07 -25.74 1.85
CA ILE A 368 12.22 -24.29 1.83
C ILE A 368 10.92 -23.68 2.35
N LYS A 369 11.05 -22.72 3.27
CA LYS A 369 9.97 -21.82 3.67
C LYS A 369 10.27 -20.44 3.08
N SER A 370 9.51 -20.05 2.06
CA SER A 370 9.61 -18.70 1.48
C SER A 370 8.84 -17.73 2.35
N ILE A 371 9.44 -16.62 2.75
CA ILE A 371 8.82 -15.60 3.61
C ILE A 371 8.76 -14.29 2.83
N ASP A 372 7.56 -13.72 2.77
CA ASP A 372 7.31 -12.42 2.13
C ASP A 372 7.57 -11.27 3.14
N ILE A 373 7.79 -10.05 2.64
CA ILE A 373 8.04 -8.85 3.46
C ILE A 373 6.85 -8.56 4.41
N ASP A 374 5.63 -8.99 4.04
CA ASP A 374 4.43 -8.84 4.88
C ASP A 374 4.26 -9.97 5.93
N GLY A 375 5.22 -10.90 6.00
CA GLY A 375 5.24 -12.01 6.96
C GLY A 375 4.46 -13.26 6.52
N LYS A 376 3.79 -13.25 5.35
CA LYS A 376 3.20 -14.47 4.79
C LYS A 376 4.28 -15.45 4.37
N PHE A 377 3.93 -16.72 4.29
CA PHE A 377 4.87 -17.75 3.88
C PHE A 377 4.22 -18.90 3.12
N SER A 378 5.04 -19.57 2.33
CA SER A 378 4.71 -20.82 1.63
C SER A 378 5.85 -21.83 1.77
N TYR A 379 5.54 -23.12 1.58
CA TYR A 379 6.53 -24.19 1.65
C TYR A 379 6.76 -24.85 0.30
N SER A 380 7.99 -25.29 0.04
CA SER A 380 8.30 -26.20 -1.05
C SER A 380 7.77 -27.62 -0.79
N ASN A 381 7.91 -28.50 -1.79
CA ASN A 381 7.90 -29.95 -1.56
C ASN A 381 9.03 -30.35 -0.60
N ILE A 382 8.91 -31.54 0.01
CA ILE A 382 9.92 -32.10 0.90
C ILE A 382 10.85 -33.00 0.09
N VAL A 383 12.15 -32.81 0.28
CA VAL A 383 13.21 -33.70 -0.23
C VAL A 383 13.84 -34.44 0.93
N VAL A 384 14.32 -35.65 0.69
CA VAL A 384 14.87 -36.51 1.74
C VAL A 384 16.27 -36.99 1.35
N LEU A 385 17.17 -37.01 2.32
CA LEU A 385 18.54 -37.51 2.17
C LEU A 385 18.86 -38.56 3.22
N SER A 386 19.84 -39.41 2.94
CA SER A 386 20.42 -40.38 3.87
C SER A 386 21.90 -40.59 3.57
N GLU A 387 22.74 -40.87 4.60
CA GLU A 387 24.13 -41.31 4.36
C GLU A 387 24.20 -42.64 3.61
N SER A 388 23.17 -43.48 3.77
CA SER A 388 23.06 -44.75 3.05
C SER A 388 22.89 -44.58 1.53
N ASN A 389 22.69 -43.35 1.04
CA ASN A 389 22.53 -43.03 -0.37
C ASN A 389 23.85 -42.92 -1.13
N LEU A 390 25.02 -43.06 -0.50
CA LEU A 390 26.32 -43.01 -1.20
C LEU A 390 26.70 -44.33 -1.89
N TYR A 391 25.89 -45.38 -1.76
CA TYR A 391 26.17 -46.73 -2.28
C TYR A 391 25.26 -47.06 -3.48
N SER A 392 25.84 -47.61 -4.55
CA SER A 392 25.15 -47.98 -5.79
C SER A 392 23.97 -48.94 -5.54
N GLY A 393 22.74 -48.46 -5.72
CA GLY A 393 21.52 -49.24 -5.58
C GLY A 393 20.39 -48.69 -6.46
N GLY A 394 19.27 -49.42 -6.60
CA GLY A 394 18.11 -48.90 -7.33
C GLY A 394 17.35 -47.80 -6.59
N ILE A 395 16.13 -47.51 -7.02
CA ILE A 395 15.17 -46.71 -6.24
C ILE A 395 14.74 -47.54 -5.03
N VAL A 396 14.78 -46.94 -3.83
CA VAL A 396 14.34 -47.57 -2.58
C VAL A 396 13.11 -46.83 -2.07
N VAL A 397 12.07 -47.58 -1.72
CA VAL A 397 10.86 -47.03 -1.09
C VAL A 397 10.82 -47.52 0.35
N LEU A 398 10.65 -46.60 1.29
CA LEU A 398 10.50 -46.97 2.69
C LEU A 398 9.12 -47.58 2.93
N ASN A 399 9.11 -48.72 3.60
CA ASN A 399 7.92 -49.53 3.83
C ASN A 399 8.03 -50.14 5.24
N PRO A 400 7.00 -50.08 6.10
CA PRO A 400 5.67 -49.45 5.91
C PRO A 400 5.70 -47.93 5.74
N ALA A 401 4.66 -47.39 5.11
CA ALA A 401 4.43 -45.96 4.94
C ALA A 401 3.15 -45.54 5.68
N HIS A 402 3.09 -44.28 6.14
CA HIS A 402 1.96 -43.71 6.87
C HIS A 402 1.36 -42.56 6.07
N ASP A 403 1.62 -41.31 6.47
CA ASP A 403 1.02 -40.12 5.83
C ASP A 403 1.60 -39.82 4.43
N ASN A 404 2.76 -40.39 4.11
CA ASN A 404 3.48 -40.14 2.87
C ASN A 404 4.38 -41.32 2.51
N ILE A 405 4.76 -41.38 1.24
CA ILE A 405 5.71 -42.38 0.73
C ILE A 405 7.07 -41.71 0.58
N THR A 406 8.06 -42.19 1.35
CA THR A 406 9.44 -41.72 1.28
C THR A 406 10.23 -42.57 0.28
N ILE A 407 10.88 -41.91 -0.68
CA ILE A 407 11.64 -42.52 -1.77
C ILE A 407 13.07 -42.03 -1.73
N LEU A 408 14.02 -42.96 -1.81
CA LEU A 408 15.45 -42.68 -1.90
C LEU A 408 15.95 -43.10 -3.28
N ASN A 409 16.58 -42.16 -3.99
CA ASN A 409 17.24 -42.43 -5.25
C ASN A 409 18.71 -42.76 -5.00
N ARG A 410 19.04 -44.06 -4.96
CA ARG A 410 20.42 -44.54 -4.84
C ARG A 410 21.04 -44.91 -6.19
N SER A 411 20.31 -44.62 -7.27
CA SER A 411 20.75 -44.94 -8.63
C SER A 411 21.69 -43.87 -9.17
N GLY A 412 22.46 -44.23 -10.20
CA GLY A 412 23.31 -43.27 -10.91
C GLY A 412 22.54 -42.27 -11.78
N ASN A 413 21.21 -42.34 -11.84
CA ASN A 413 20.37 -41.50 -12.68
C ASN A 413 19.54 -40.54 -11.82
N GLY A 414 19.73 -39.23 -12.03
CA GLY A 414 18.83 -38.20 -11.52
C GLY A 414 17.85 -37.73 -12.61
N GLY A 415 16.88 -36.92 -12.22
CA GLY A 415 15.96 -36.24 -13.13
C GLY A 415 14.49 -36.43 -12.76
N LEU A 416 13.61 -36.25 -13.75
CA LEU A 416 12.17 -36.30 -13.60
C LEU A 416 11.65 -37.74 -13.73
N PHE A 417 11.00 -38.24 -12.69
CA PHE A 417 10.32 -39.54 -12.67
C PHE A 417 8.80 -39.33 -12.67
N ALA A 418 8.10 -39.98 -13.59
CA ALA A 418 6.65 -40.10 -13.51
C ALA A 418 6.30 -41.17 -12.47
N TYR A 419 5.28 -40.95 -11.64
CA TYR A 419 4.79 -41.94 -10.69
C TYR A 419 3.28 -42.15 -10.79
N ARG A 420 2.84 -43.37 -10.46
CA ARG A 420 1.44 -43.76 -10.30
C ARG A 420 1.32 -44.68 -9.10
N LEU A 421 0.36 -44.39 -8.23
CA LEU A 421 0.05 -45.17 -7.04
C LEU A 421 -1.31 -45.82 -7.23
N PHE A 422 -1.40 -47.13 -7.07
CA PHE A 422 -2.64 -47.90 -7.17
C PHE A 422 -3.00 -48.53 -5.83
N ASN A 423 -4.28 -48.69 -5.54
CA ASN A 423 -4.75 -49.48 -4.39
C ASN A 423 -4.77 -50.98 -4.71
N SER A 424 -5.13 -51.81 -3.73
CA SER A 424 -5.20 -53.27 -3.90
C SER A 424 -6.24 -53.75 -4.92
N GLY A 425 -7.23 -52.91 -5.25
CA GLY A 425 -8.23 -53.14 -6.29
C GLY A 425 -7.79 -52.68 -7.69
N GLY A 426 -6.57 -52.16 -7.85
CA GLY A 426 -6.05 -51.66 -9.13
C GLY A 426 -6.53 -50.26 -9.51
N GLN A 427 -7.24 -49.54 -8.62
CA GLN A 427 -7.67 -48.16 -8.89
C GLN A 427 -6.50 -47.20 -8.65
N LEU A 428 -6.37 -46.19 -9.53
CA LEU A 428 -5.37 -45.14 -9.41
C LEU A 428 -5.73 -44.21 -8.22
N VAL A 429 -4.83 -44.12 -7.26
CA VAL A 429 -4.95 -43.29 -6.05
C VAL A 429 -4.28 -41.93 -6.23
N SER A 430 -3.11 -41.90 -6.87
CA SER A 430 -2.33 -40.68 -7.09
C SER A 430 -1.40 -40.87 -8.28
N SER A 431 -1.13 -39.81 -9.03
CA SER A 431 -0.11 -39.78 -10.07
C SER A 431 0.50 -38.41 -10.18
N GLY A 432 1.70 -38.33 -10.75
CA GLY A 432 2.39 -37.07 -10.94
C GLY A 432 3.81 -37.26 -11.42
N ASN A 433 4.60 -36.19 -11.32
CA ASN A 433 6.02 -36.22 -11.58
C ASN A 433 6.79 -35.78 -10.35
N VAL A 434 7.96 -36.37 -10.12
CA VAL A 434 8.88 -36.01 -9.04
C VAL A 434 10.29 -35.91 -9.57
N THR A 435 10.99 -34.83 -9.22
CA THR A 435 12.40 -34.66 -9.58
C THR A 435 13.26 -35.15 -8.43
N MET A 436 14.18 -36.08 -8.70
CA MET A 436 15.13 -36.58 -7.72
C MET A 436 16.55 -36.45 -8.25
N SER A 437 17.46 -35.93 -7.43
CA SER A 437 18.89 -35.94 -7.75
C SER A 437 19.50 -37.33 -7.53
N ILE A 438 20.70 -37.55 -8.06
CA ILE A 438 21.54 -38.69 -7.68
C ILE A 438 21.78 -38.63 -6.17
N ASN A 439 21.72 -39.78 -5.49
CA ASN A 439 21.85 -39.90 -4.03
C ASN A 439 20.84 -39.04 -3.22
N GLY A 440 19.79 -38.57 -3.89
CA GLY A 440 18.73 -37.76 -3.32
C GLY A 440 17.52 -38.59 -2.93
N GLY A 441 16.38 -37.93 -2.81
CA GLY A 441 15.11 -38.57 -2.56
C GLY A 441 13.98 -37.55 -2.48
N ALA A 442 12.76 -38.07 -2.47
CA ALA A 442 11.56 -37.26 -2.40
C ALA A 442 10.51 -37.92 -1.50
N VAL A 443 9.58 -37.08 -1.04
CA VAL A 443 8.40 -37.53 -0.31
C VAL A 443 7.19 -37.32 -1.21
N LEU A 444 6.48 -38.41 -1.53
CA LEU A 444 5.25 -38.33 -2.30
C LEU A 444 4.06 -38.16 -1.35
N PRO A 445 3.21 -37.15 -1.59
CA PRO A 445 1.97 -37.01 -0.83
C PRO A 445 1.00 -38.12 -1.22
N VAL A 446 0.29 -38.64 -0.23
CA VAL A 446 -0.77 -39.63 -0.41
C VAL A 446 -2.08 -39.03 0.10
N PRO A 447 -3.23 -39.27 -0.57
CA PRO A 447 -4.51 -38.80 -0.06
C PRO A 447 -4.77 -39.26 1.38
N PRO A 448 -5.29 -38.38 2.27
CA PRO A 448 -5.62 -38.75 3.64
C PRO A 448 -6.53 -39.98 3.71
N GLY A 449 -6.24 -40.89 4.65
CA GLY A 449 -7.02 -42.12 4.84
C GLY A 449 -6.66 -43.28 3.90
N THR A 450 -5.63 -43.13 3.06
CA THR A 450 -5.11 -44.25 2.27
C THR A 450 -4.49 -45.29 3.20
N THR A 451 -5.10 -46.48 3.28
CA THR A 451 -4.67 -47.60 4.13
C THR A 451 -4.64 -48.90 3.33
N GLY A 452 -3.88 -49.88 3.81
CA GLY A 452 -3.77 -51.20 3.19
C GLY A 452 -2.64 -51.30 2.16
N THR A 453 -2.72 -52.29 1.27
CA THR A 453 -1.68 -52.52 0.27
C THR A 453 -1.84 -51.60 -0.94
N CYS A 454 -0.79 -50.87 -1.28
CA CYS A 454 -0.67 -50.08 -2.50
C CYS A 454 0.45 -50.59 -3.42
N ILE A 455 0.36 -50.28 -4.70
CA ILE A 455 1.40 -50.53 -5.70
C ILE A 455 1.87 -49.19 -6.25
N LEU A 456 3.13 -48.84 -6.01
CA LEU A 456 3.78 -47.68 -6.62
C LEU A 456 4.51 -48.12 -7.88
N GLU A 457 4.22 -47.45 -8.98
CA GLU A 457 4.95 -47.54 -10.24
C GLU A 457 5.65 -46.22 -10.51
N MET A 458 6.94 -46.27 -10.85
CA MET A 458 7.73 -45.12 -11.25
C MET A 458 8.44 -45.40 -12.56
N SER A 459 8.60 -44.38 -13.41
CA SER A 459 9.36 -44.49 -14.65
C SER A 459 10.11 -43.21 -15.02
N GLN A 460 11.25 -43.39 -15.68
CA GLN A 460 12.06 -42.35 -16.30
C GLN A 460 12.66 -42.93 -17.59
N GLY A 461 12.14 -42.52 -18.76
CA GLY A 461 12.55 -43.11 -20.03
C GLY A 461 12.29 -44.62 -20.08
N LEU A 462 13.35 -45.41 -20.32
CA LEU A 462 13.30 -46.89 -20.34
C LEU A 462 13.38 -47.53 -18.95
N VAL A 463 13.71 -46.76 -17.91
CA VAL A 463 13.80 -47.26 -16.53
C VAL A 463 12.40 -47.25 -15.94
N SER A 464 11.93 -48.40 -15.48
CA SER A 464 10.70 -48.51 -14.69
C SER A 464 10.92 -49.35 -13.44
N PHE A 465 10.22 -48.99 -12.38
CA PHE A 465 10.29 -49.63 -11.08
C PHE A 465 8.88 -49.78 -10.52
N ARG A 466 8.59 -50.93 -9.92
CA ARG A 466 7.29 -51.24 -9.33
C ARG A 466 7.50 -51.84 -7.95
N GLN A 467 6.81 -51.28 -6.95
CA GLN A 467 6.96 -51.69 -5.57
C GLN A 467 5.61 -51.81 -4.88
N LYS A 468 5.44 -52.90 -4.14
CA LYS A 468 4.33 -53.06 -3.19
C LYS A 468 4.68 -52.34 -1.89
N ILE A 469 3.75 -51.52 -1.40
CA ILE A 469 3.88 -50.69 -0.20
C ILE A 469 2.69 -51.00 0.72
N LEU A 470 2.95 -51.12 2.01
CA LEU A 470 1.91 -51.19 3.03
C LEU A 470 1.70 -49.79 3.61
N MET A 471 0.50 -49.24 3.42
CA MET A 471 0.05 -47.99 4.02
C MET A 471 -0.68 -48.29 5.33
N GLN A 472 -0.23 -47.70 6.44
CA GLN A 472 -0.77 -47.95 7.79
C GLN A 472 -1.37 -46.72 8.43
#